data_AF-A0A959G8W1-F1
#
_entry.id   AF-A0A959G8W1-F1
#
_cell.length_a   1.000
_cell.length_b   1.000
_cell.length_c   1.000
_cell.angle_alpha   90.00
_cell.angle_beta   90.00
_cell.angle_gamma   90.00
#
_symmetry.space_group_name_H-M   'P 1'
#
loop_
_entity.id
_entity.type
_entity.pdbx_description
1 polymer ?
#
loop_
_entity_poly.entity_id
_entity_poly.type
_entity_poly.pdbx_seq_one_letter_code
_entity_poly.pdbx_strand_id
1 'polypeptide(L)'
;MKFNKNISILLLGTFIMLYACSNNSEKTQTEVAPTPVDINAVNPAISNQAPSTPEPAQNAAGVWHYICTKGCAGGAGVAGNCTVCGSPLAHNAVYHGAAAPAPTGTNPAAPQTQDPPQNAAGVWHYTCSKGCAGGAGTAGNCATCGGPLAHNALYHQ
;
A
#
# COMPACT_ATOMS: atom_id res chain seq x y z
N MET A 1 44.27 50.81 -15.58
CA MET A 1 43.77 49.77 -16.52
C MET A 1 44.01 48.38 -15.90
N LYS A 2 43.00 47.76 -15.28
CA LYS A 2 43.07 46.42 -14.66
C LYS A 2 41.67 45.97 -14.18
N PHE A 3 40.65 45.98 -15.06
CA PHE A 3 39.29 45.52 -14.68
C PHE A 3 38.62 44.61 -15.72
N ASN A 4 39.39 44.09 -16.68
CA ASN A 4 38.80 43.52 -17.90
C ASN A 4 38.75 41.97 -17.91
N LYS A 5 39.19 41.30 -16.83
CA LYS A 5 39.29 39.82 -16.79
C LYS A 5 38.18 39.13 -15.99
N ASN A 6 37.30 39.89 -15.33
CA ASN A 6 36.28 39.34 -14.43
C ASN A 6 34.87 39.38 -15.03
N ILE A 7 34.68 40.04 -16.18
CA ILE A 7 33.36 40.18 -16.84
C ILE A 7 33.02 38.94 -17.69
N SER A 8 34.02 38.23 -18.24
CA SER A 8 33.77 37.02 -19.05
C SER A 8 33.29 35.81 -18.23
N ILE A 9 33.52 35.78 -16.92
CA ILE A 9 33.09 34.68 -16.03
C ILE A 9 31.63 34.85 -15.59
N LEU A 10 31.12 36.09 -15.52
CA LEU A 10 29.75 36.37 -15.08
C LEU A 10 28.70 36.19 -16.19
N LEU A 11 29.11 36.24 -17.47
CA LEU A 11 28.20 36.10 -18.62
C LEU A 11 28.02 34.65 -19.10
N LEU A 12 28.88 33.71 -18.67
CA LEU A 12 28.81 32.30 -19.08
C LEU A 12 27.98 31.42 -18.13
N GLY A 13 27.69 31.89 -16.91
CA GLY A 13 26.93 31.12 -15.91
C GLY A 13 25.41 31.16 -16.08
N THR A 14 24.86 32.18 -16.75
CA THR A 14 23.40 32.41 -16.79
C THR A 14 22.70 31.69 -17.95
N PHE A 15 23.44 31.11 -18.91
CA PHE A 15 22.86 30.37 -20.05
C PHE A 15 22.64 28.87 -19.77
N ILE A 16 23.15 28.33 -18.66
CA ILE A 16 23.10 26.88 -18.37
C ILE A 16 21.79 26.46 -17.68
N MET A 17 21.00 27.41 -17.16
CA MET A 17 19.76 27.10 -16.41
C MET A 17 18.46 27.05 -17.23
N LEU A 18 18.52 27.22 -18.56
CA LEU A 18 17.32 27.16 -19.43
C LEU A 18 17.24 25.90 -20.31
N TYR A 19 18.18 24.94 -20.19
CA TYR A 19 18.21 23.73 -21.04
C TYR A 19 17.90 22.41 -20.31
N ALA A 20 17.51 22.44 -19.03
CA ALA A 20 17.23 21.24 -18.24
C ALA A 20 15.73 20.85 -18.18
N CYS A 21 14.92 21.25 -19.17
CA CYS A 21 13.59 20.69 -19.40
C CYS A 21 13.31 20.59 -20.91
N SER A 22 13.75 19.50 -21.52
CA SER A 22 13.07 18.90 -22.67
C SER A 22 13.26 17.39 -22.57
N ASN A 23 12.28 16.77 -21.92
CA ASN A 23 12.09 15.34 -21.88
C ASN A 23 11.71 14.86 -23.29
N ASN A 24 12.46 13.95 -23.90
CA ASN A 24 11.95 12.92 -24.81
C ASN A 24 13.01 11.81 -25.01
N SER A 25 12.51 10.58 -24.95
CA SER A 25 13.19 9.28 -25.01
C SER A 25 14.10 9.08 -26.21
N GLU A 26 15.20 8.32 -26.03
CA GLU A 26 15.56 7.18 -26.88
C GLU A 26 16.70 6.35 -26.26
N LYS A 27 16.53 5.03 -26.28
CA LYS A 27 17.43 4.01 -25.71
C LYS A 27 18.79 4.03 -26.41
N THR A 28 19.88 3.89 -25.66
CA THR A 28 21.10 3.23 -26.18
C THR A 28 21.73 2.40 -25.06
N GLN A 29 21.82 1.10 -25.32
CA GLN A 29 22.42 0.08 -24.47
C GLN A 29 23.94 0.15 -24.62
N THR A 30 24.66 0.21 -23.50
CA THR A 30 26.09 -0.12 -23.47
C THR A 30 26.23 -1.47 -22.78
N GLU A 31 26.68 -2.44 -23.56
CA GLU A 31 26.98 -3.81 -23.18
C GLU A 31 28.16 -3.84 -22.19
N VAL A 32 27.95 -4.43 -21.00
CA VAL A 32 29.02 -4.81 -20.08
C VAL A 32 28.88 -6.31 -19.85
N ALA A 33 29.94 -7.05 -20.14
CA ALA A 33 30.01 -8.50 -20.10
C ALA A 33 29.58 -9.08 -18.74
N PRO A 34 28.76 -10.15 -18.70
CA PRO A 34 28.35 -10.77 -17.45
C PRO A 34 29.45 -11.65 -16.85
N THR A 35 29.81 -11.40 -15.60
CA THR A 35 30.43 -12.39 -14.72
C THR A 35 29.41 -13.51 -14.44
N PRO A 36 29.80 -14.79 -14.43
CA PRO A 36 28.86 -15.87 -14.13
C PRO A 36 28.56 -15.88 -12.63
N VAL A 37 27.37 -15.40 -12.27
CA VAL A 37 26.79 -15.61 -10.93
C VAL A 37 25.86 -16.81 -11.04
N ASP A 38 26.14 -17.84 -10.25
CA ASP A 38 25.43 -19.11 -10.16
C ASP A 38 23.93 -18.87 -9.86
N ILE A 39 23.07 -19.26 -10.81
CA ILE A 39 21.61 -19.16 -10.71
C ILE A 39 21.05 -20.49 -10.19
N ASN A 40 21.53 -20.94 -9.03
CA ASN A 40 20.89 -22.02 -8.28
C ASN A 40 20.53 -21.51 -6.87
N ALA A 41 19.34 -20.90 -6.76
CA ALA A 41 18.43 -20.94 -5.60
C ALA A 41 17.64 -19.63 -5.41
N VAL A 42 16.70 -19.33 -6.30
CA VAL A 42 15.36 -18.89 -5.88
C VAL A 42 14.42 -19.09 -7.05
N ASN A 43 13.51 -20.05 -6.92
CA ASN A 43 12.38 -20.22 -7.81
C ASN A 43 11.25 -19.30 -7.30
N PRO A 44 10.94 -18.15 -7.92
CA PRO A 44 9.69 -17.48 -7.63
C PRO A 44 8.61 -18.30 -8.31
N ALA A 45 7.87 -19.08 -7.52
CA ALA A 45 6.63 -19.68 -7.99
C ALA A 45 5.66 -18.53 -8.31
N ILE A 46 5.69 -18.05 -9.55
CA ILE A 46 4.64 -17.20 -10.10
C ILE A 46 3.42 -18.11 -10.23
N SER A 47 2.51 -18.00 -9.27
CA SER A 47 1.20 -18.66 -9.35
C SER A 47 0.40 -17.99 -10.46
N ASN A 48 0.41 -18.61 -11.65
CA ASN A 48 -0.60 -18.38 -12.66
C ASN A 48 -1.94 -18.93 -12.14
N GLN A 49 -2.62 -18.17 -11.26
CA GLN A 49 -3.99 -18.49 -10.91
C GLN A 49 -4.85 -18.11 -12.12
N ALA A 50 -5.44 -19.12 -12.77
CA ALA A 50 -6.47 -18.91 -13.79
C ALA A 50 -7.57 -17.98 -13.24
N PRO A 51 -8.29 -17.23 -14.10
CA PRO A 51 -9.37 -16.35 -13.66
C PRO A 51 -10.33 -17.13 -12.76
N SER A 52 -10.34 -16.78 -11.47
CA SER A 52 -11.22 -17.39 -10.49
C SER A 52 -12.65 -17.17 -10.97
N THR A 53 -13.40 -18.25 -11.18
CA THR A 53 -14.84 -18.14 -11.37
C THR A 53 -15.41 -17.31 -10.21
N PRO A 54 -16.22 -16.26 -10.48
CA PRO A 54 -16.81 -15.46 -9.41
C PRO A 54 -17.51 -16.37 -8.42
N GLU A 55 -17.19 -16.19 -7.14
CA GLU A 55 -17.81 -16.98 -6.08
C GLU A 55 -19.33 -16.71 -6.06
N PRO A 56 -20.17 -17.76 -6.01
CA PRO A 56 -21.62 -17.58 -5.96
C PRO A 56 -22.07 -16.76 -4.75
N ALA A 57 -23.22 -16.11 -4.86
CA ALA A 57 -23.73 -15.35 -3.71
C ALA A 57 -24.32 -16.23 -2.60
N GLN A 58 -24.82 -17.40 -2.98
CA GLN A 58 -25.31 -18.43 -2.08
C GLN A 58 -24.62 -19.76 -2.36
N ASN A 59 -24.34 -20.52 -1.32
CA ASN A 59 -23.84 -21.88 -1.45
C ASN A 59 -24.97 -22.84 -1.88
N ALA A 60 -24.64 -24.10 -2.13
CA ALA A 60 -25.61 -25.12 -2.55
C ALA A 60 -26.75 -25.37 -1.52
N ALA A 61 -26.56 -24.97 -0.26
CA ALA A 61 -27.57 -25.03 0.80
C ALA A 61 -28.42 -23.74 0.91
N GLY A 62 -28.24 -22.77 0.02
CA GLY A 62 -28.96 -21.50 0.03
C GLY A 62 -28.45 -20.50 1.07
N VAL A 63 -27.31 -20.76 1.71
CA VAL A 63 -26.72 -19.84 2.69
C VAL A 63 -26.03 -18.71 1.95
N TRP A 64 -26.28 -17.45 2.33
CA TRP A 64 -25.65 -16.26 1.75
C TRP A 64 -24.24 -16.03 2.28
N HIS A 65 -23.34 -15.55 1.44
CA HIS A 65 -21.96 -15.21 1.83
C HIS A 65 -21.88 -13.96 2.71
N TYR A 66 -22.66 -12.93 2.40
CA TYR A 66 -22.81 -11.73 3.21
C TYR A 66 -24.27 -11.54 3.61
N ILE A 67 -24.52 -11.26 4.90
CA ILE A 67 -25.87 -11.17 5.48
C ILE A 67 -26.09 -9.85 6.25
N CYS A 68 -27.35 -9.44 6.36
CA CYS A 68 -27.71 -8.26 7.15
C CYS A 68 -27.88 -8.63 8.62
N THR A 69 -27.05 -8.04 9.51
CA THR A 69 -27.13 -8.27 10.96
C THR A 69 -28.34 -7.60 11.62
N LYS A 70 -29.07 -6.76 10.88
CA LYS A 70 -30.34 -6.15 11.30
C LYS A 70 -31.56 -7.04 11.01
N GLY A 71 -31.36 -8.24 10.46
CA GLY A 71 -32.44 -9.21 10.20
C GLY A 71 -33.24 -8.95 8.93
N CYS A 72 -32.74 -8.12 8.01
CA CYS A 72 -33.36 -7.99 6.68
C CYS A 72 -33.22 -9.29 5.90
N ALA A 73 -34.24 -9.63 5.10
CA ALA A 73 -34.19 -10.77 4.21
C ALA A 73 -33.15 -10.59 3.10
N GLY A 74 -32.52 -11.69 2.68
CA GLY A 74 -31.53 -11.71 1.60
C GLY A 74 -30.09 -11.49 2.06
N GLY A 75 -29.21 -11.22 1.10
CA GLY A 75 -27.77 -11.06 1.30
C GLY A 75 -27.06 -10.67 0.01
N ALA A 76 -25.74 -10.84 -0.02
CA ALA A 76 -24.91 -10.62 -1.20
C ALA A 76 -23.78 -11.65 -1.30
N GLY A 77 -23.22 -11.81 -2.50
CA GLY A 77 -22.00 -12.58 -2.73
C GLY A 77 -20.71 -11.81 -2.48
N VAL A 78 -20.82 -10.50 -2.27
CA VAL A 78 -19.68 -9.61 -2.06
C VAL A 78 -19.99 -8.65 -0.91
N ALA A 79 -18.94 -8.09 -0.30
CA ALA A 79 -19.08 -7.04 0.70
C ALA A 79 -19.81 -5.82 0.11
N GLY A 80 -20.64 -5.18 0.94
CA GLY A 80 -21.42 -4.02 0.52
C GLY A 80 -22.51 -3.68 1.53
N ASN A 81 -23.49 -2.90 1.10
CA ASN A 81 -24.60 -2.45 1.93
C ASN A 81 -25.85 -3.29 1.66
N CYS A 82 -26.64 -3.52 2.70
CA CYS A 82 -27.96 -4.13 2.58
C CYS A 82 -28.87 -3.23 1.74
N THR A 83 -29.47 -3.79 0.68
CA THR A 83 -30.39 -3.07 -0.21
C THR A 83 -31.70 -2.66 0.47
N VAL A 84 -32.03 -3.28 1.61
CA VAL A 84 -33.25 -3.00 2.38
C VAL A 84 -33.05 -1.86 3.37
N CYS A 85 -31.96 -1.87 4.16
CA CYS A 85 -31.76 -0.94 5.27
C CYS A 85 -30.50 -0.07 5.16
N GLY A 86 -29.70 -0.22 4.11
CA GLY A 86 -28.47 0.52 3.88
C GLY A 86 -27.31 0.19 4.83
N SER A 87 -27.51 -0.64 5.85
CA SER A 87 -26.44 -1.05 6.78
C SER A 87 -25.41 -1.94 6.10
N PRO A 88 -24.12 -1.90 6.50
CA PRO A 88 -23.11 -2.80 5.95
C PRO A 88 -23.47 -4.27 6.22
N LEU A 89 -23.27 -5.12 5.22
CA LEU A 89 -23.44 -6.56 5.34
C LEU A 89 -22.24 -7.18 6.07
N ALA A 90 -22.51 -8.17 6.91
CA ALA A 90 -21.48 -8.94 7.61
C ALA A 90 -21.17 -10.23 6.86
N HIS A 91 -19.91 -10.66 6.92
CA HIS A 91 -19.50 -11.95 6.39
C HIS A 91 -20.13 -13.10 7.18
N ASN A 92 -20.75 -14.05 6.49
CA ASN A 92 -21.42 -15.20 7.08
C ASN A 92 -20.49 -16.42 7.09
N ALA A 93 -19.95 -16.76 8.25
CA ALA A 93 -19.05 -17.91 8.39
C ALA A 93 -19.70 -19.25 8.01
N VAL A 94 -21.02 -19.37 8.10
CA VAL A 94 -21.75 -20.61 7.77
C VAL A 94 -21.72 -20.90 6.26
N TYR A 95 -21.51 -19.88 5.42
CA TYR A 95 -21.48 -20.02 3.96
C TYR A 95 -20.45 -21.06 3.48
N HIS A 96 -19.28 -21.12 4.10
CA HIS A 96 -18.19 -22.03 3.73
C HIS A 96 -18.34 -23.46 4.30
N GLY A 97 -19.49 -23.77 4.93
CA GLY A 97 -19.78 -25.11 5.46
C GLY A 97 -18.80 -25.54 6.55
N ALA A 98 -18.91 -24.97 7.76
CA ALA A 98 -18.15 -25.38 8.95
C ALA A 98 -16.69 -25.83 8.69
N ALA A 99 -15.93 -25.08 7.90
CA ALA A 99 -14.50 -24.99 8.18
C ALA A 99 -14.37 -24.30 9.55
N ALA A 100 -13.45 -24.78 10.41
CA ALA A 100 -13.14 -24.15 11.69
C ALA A 100 -13.18 -22.62 11.53
N PRO A 101 -13.77 -21.87 12.49
CA PRO A 101 -13.88 -20.43 12.34
C PRO A 101 -12.52 -19.91 11.90
N ALA A 102 -12.47 -19.25 10.72
CA ALA A 102 -11.34 -18.38 10.40
C ALA A 102 -11.09 -17.60 11.69
N PRO A 103 -9.89 -17.66 12.29
CA PRO A 103 -9.70 -17.45 13.71
C PRO A 103 -10.50 -16.24 14.14
N THR A 104 -11.66 -16.50 14.76
CA THR A 104 -12.43 -15.46 15.41
C THR A 104 -11.59 -15.14 16.62
N GLY A 105 -10.62 -14.26 16.40
CA GLY A 105 -9.93 -13.54 17.43
C GLY A 105 -10.90 -12.58 18.11
N THR A 106 -12.02 -13.10 18.63
CA THR A 106 -12.52 -12.66 19.92
C THR A 106 -11.77 -13.45 20.99
N ASN A 107 -10.44 -13.37 20.96
CA ASN A 107 -9.76 -13.17 22.21
C ASN A 107 -10.41 -11.89 22.77
N PRO A 108 -10.76 -11.77 24.07
CA PRO A 108 -10.63 -10.46 24.67
C PRO A 108 -9.20 -10.07 24.32
N ALA A 109 -9.00 -9.18 23.33
CA ALA A 109 -7.69 -8.66 23.08
C ALA A 109 -7.34 -8.03 24.42
N ALA A 110 -6.47 -8.70 25.19
CA ALA A 110 -5.69 -8.03 26.21
C ALA A 110 -5.28 -6.72 25.54
N PRO A 111 -5.58 -5.55 26.14
CA PRO A 111 -5.43 -4.27 25.47
C PRO A 111 -4.14 -4.32 24.67
N GLN A 112 -4.24 -4.40 23.34
CA GLN A 112 -3.06 -4.43 22.52
C GLN A 112 -2.42 -3.11 22.83
N THR A 113 -1.32 -3.16 23.59
CA THR A 113 -0.49 -2.00 23.85
C THR A 113 -0.24 -1.44 22.47
N GLN A 114 -0.84 -0.29 22.16
CA GLN A 114 -0.59 0.34 20.88
C GLN A 114 0.91 0.52 20.80
N ASP A 115 1.49 0.00 19.72
CA ASP A 115 2.89 0.20 19.44
C ASP A 115 3.20 1.70 19.58
N PRO A 116 4.29 2.07 20.26
CA PRO A 116 4.61 3.46 20.48
C PRO A 116 4.72 4.16 19.12
N PRO A 117 4.31 5.44 19.00
CA PRO A 117 4.29 6.10 17.71
C PRO A 117 5.64 6.10 16.97
N GLN A 118 6.72 6.07 17.76
CA GLN A 118 8.09 5.89 17.30
C GLN A 118 8.75 4.71 18.01
N ASN A 119 9.65 4.01 17.32
CA ASN A 119 10.51 3.00 17.93
C ASN A 119 11.65 3.66 18.75
N ALA A 120 12.49 2.85 19.40
CA ALA A 120 13.59 3.35 20.25
C ALA A 120 14.62 4.19 19.48
N ALA A 121 14.71 4.05 18.15
CA ALA A 121 15.56 4.85 17.28
C ALA A 121 14.88 6.15 16.80
N GLY A 122 13.65 6.44 17.23
CA GLY A 122 12.88 7.61 16.82
C GLY A 122 12.22 7.47 15.44
N VAL A 123 12.18 6.27 14.87
CA VAL A 123 11.53 6.02 13.57
C VAL A 123 10.03 5.92 13.78
N TRP A 124 9.25 6.65 12.99
CA TRP A 124 7.78 6.62 13.04
C TRP A 124 7.19 5.38 12.37
N HIS A 125 6.09 4.86 12.93
CA HIS A 125 5.34 3.74 12.35
C HIS A 125 4.66 4.12 11.03
N TYR A 126 4.06 5.32 10.97
CA TYR A 126 3.47 5.88 9.76
C TYR A 126 4.10 7.23 9.41
N THR A 127 4.54 7.40 8.16
CA THR A 127 5.24 8.60 7.67
C THR A 127 4.56 9.20 6.45
N CYS A 128 4.79 10.49 6.22
CA CYS A 128 4.25 11.18 5.06
C CYS A 128 5.11 10.93 3.82
N SER A 129 4.52 10.32 2.78
CA SER A 129 5.22 10.07 1.50
C SER A 129 5.63 11.35 0.75
N LYS A 130 5.09 12.50 1.16
CA LYS A 130 5.46 13.83 0.63
C LYS A 130 6.66 14.44 1.35
N GLY A 131 7.25 13.74 2.33
CA GLY A 131 8.41 14.21 3.07
C GLY A 131 8.11 15.28 4.12
N CYS A 132 6.85 15.42 4.55
CA CYS A 132 6.52 16.30 5.68
C CYS A 132 7.19 15.78 6.97
N ALA A 133 7.61 16.70 7.83
CA ALA A 133 8.17 16.34 9.13
C ALA A 133 7.12 15.67 10.02
N GLY A 134 7.53 14.67 10.80
CA GLY A 134 6.68 13.93 11.73
C GLY A 134 6.03 12.67 11.13
N GLY A 135 5.08 12.11 11.87
CA GLY A 135 4.39 10.87 11.54
C GLY A 135 3.26 10.57 12.52
N ALA A 136 2.78 9.32 12.53
CA ALA A 136 1.79 8.84 13.48
C ALA A 136 2.09 7.40 13.92
N GLY A 137 1.55 7.01 15.06
CA GLY A 137 1.56 5.62 15.52
C GLY A 137 0.50 4.74 14.86
N THR A 138 -0.45 5.35 14.15
CA THR A 138 -1.58 4.67 13.51
C THR A 138 -1.81 5.22 12.10
N ALA A 139 -2.49 4.44 11.26
CA ALA A 139 -2.89 4.89 9.94
C ALA A 139 -3.80 6.12 10.02
N GLY A 140 -3.61 7.07 9.10
CA GLY A 140 -4.38 8.31 9.09
C GLY A 140 -3.80 9.32 8.11
N ASN A 141 -4.14 10.59 8.32
CA ASN A 141 -3.70 11.69 7.46
C ASN A 141 -2.55 12.46 8.12
N CYS A 142 -1.62 12.94 7.30
CA CYS A 142 -0.55 13.81 7.72
C CYS A 142 -1.11 15.13 8.24
N ALA A 143 -0.75 15.52 9.46
CA ALA A 143 -1.19 16.78 10.07
C ALA A 143 -0.74 18.03 9.29
N THR A 144 0.34 17.93 8.50
CA THR A 144 0.89 19.06 7.75
C THR A 144 0.22 19.25 6.39
N CYS A 145 0.02 18.18 5.62
CA CYS A 145 -0.43 18.27 4.23
C CYS A 145 -1.78 17.60 3.96
N GLY A 146 -2.39 16.96 4.96
CA GLY A 146 -3.65 16.23 4.83
C GLY A 146 -3.58 14.95 4.00
N GLY A 147 -2.44 14.65 3.36
CA GLY A 147 -2.25 13.42 2.58
C GLY A 147 -2.21 12.16 3.46
N PRO A 148 -2.54 10.99 2.90
CA PRO A 148 -2.50 9.74 3.66
C PRO A 148 -1.07 9.42 4.10
N LEU A 149 -0.91 8.95 5.34
CA LEU A 149 0.35 8.43 5.83
C LEU A 149 0.57 7.01 5.31
N ALA A 150 1.81 6.70 4.93
CA ALA A 150 2.23 5.38 4.52
C ALA A 150 2.87 4.64 5.70
N HIS A 151 2.69 3.32 5.72
CA HIS A 151 3.37 2.46 6.67
C HIS A 151 4.89 2.47 6.41
N ASN A 152 5.68 2.64 7.46
CA ASN A 152 7.13 2.70 7.39
C ASN A 152 7.77 1.37 7.78
N ALA A 153 8.27 0.62 6.80
CA ALA A 153 8.89 -0.68 7.04
C ALA A 153 10.10 -0.61 8.00
N LEU A 154 10.81 0.52 8.07
CA LEU A 154 11.96 0.70 8.96
C LEU A 154 11.58 0.76 10.45
N TYR A 155 10.29 0.91 10.77
CA TYR A 155 9.81 0.95 12.15
C TYR A 155 10.08 -0.36 12.90
N HIS A 156 10.01 -1.50 12.18
CA HIS A 156 10.14 -2.86 12.74
C HIS A 156 11.54 -3.46 12.59
N GLN A 157 12.51 -2.67 12.13
CA GLN A 157 13.90 -3.10 11.91
C GLN A 157 14.75 -2.97 13.18
#